data_AF-A0A919AMA1-F1
#
_entry.id   AF-A0A919AMA1-F1
#
_cell.length_a   1.000
_cell.length_b   1.000
_cell.length_c   1.000
_cell.angle_alpha   90.00
_cell.angle_beta   90.00
_cell.angle_gamma   90.00
#
_symmetry.space_group_name_H-M   'P 1'
#
loop_
_entity.id
_entity.type
_entity.pdbx_description
1 polymer ?
#
loop_
_entity_poly.entity_id
_entity_poly.type
_entity_poly.pdbx_seq_one_letter_code
_entity_poly.pdbx_strand_id
1 'polypeptide(L)'
;MVRKGANRPDSVPSGAPTGRLGRGIDSVKGDRVEIVVDAGDTTRTYEVVASRAGRRVETAVRRGVVEVSEVTRSGTVVRTARFMANRVLALVEQPVPREDGSEKAGQSGRPLREHPET
;
A
#
# COMPACT_ATOMS: atom_id res chain seq x y z
N MET A 1 46.99 47.39 -14.06
CA MET A 1 46.68 46.04 -13.54
C MET A 1 45.17 45.89 -13.46
N VAL A 2 44.63 44.96 -14.25
CA VAL A 2 43.27 44.35 -14.25
C VAL A 2 42.01 45.22 -14.39
N ARG A 3 41.41 45.13 -15.58
CA ARG A 3 40.07 45.59 -15.96
C ARG A 3 39.01 44.68 -15.31
N LYS A 4 38.00 45.26 -14.65
CA LYS A 4 36.83 44.53 -14.11
C LYS A 4 35.78 44.37 -15.21
N GLY A 5 35.80 43.21 -15.89
CA GLY A 5 34.75 42.80 -16.81
C GLY A 5 33.54 42.27 -16.04
N ALA A 6 32.40 42.96 -16.15
CA ALA A 6 31.12 42.45 -15.69
C ALA A 6 30.47 41.66 -16.84
N ASN A 7 30.40 40.34 -16.68
CA ASN A 7 29.71 39.44 -17.59
C ASN A 7 28.24 39.33 -17.15
N ARG A 8 27.29 39.75 -18.00
CA ARG A 8 25.94 39.17 -18.00
C ARG A 8 25.96 38.02 -18.99
N PRO A 9 25.28 36.92 -18.67
CA PRO A 9 24.19 36.56 -19.58
C PRO A 9 22.92 36.04 -18.88
N ASP A 10 21.82 36.51 -19.45
CA ASP A 10 20.62 35.78 -19.88
C ASP A 10 19.68 35.11 -18.88
N SER A 11 18.50 35.73 -18.82
CA SER A 11 17.20 35.27 -18.36
C SER A 11 16.58 34.19 -19.26
N VAL A 12 16.04 33.12 -18.65
CA VAL A 12 14.84 32.37 -19.11
C VAL A 12 14.24 31.54 -17.94
N PRO A 13 12.96 31.07 -18.00
CA PRO A 13 11.95 31.54 -17.05
C PRO A 13 11.22 30.42 -16.29
N SER A 14 10.29 30.84 -15.43
CA SER A 14 8.95 30.28 -15.25
C SER A 14 8.79 28.79 -14.91
N GLY A 15 8.19 28.56 -13.74
CA GLY A 15 7.29 27.43 -13.54
C GLY A 15 7.47 26.73 -12.20
N ALA A 16 6.73 27.18 -11.19
CA ALA A 16 6.44 26.32 -10.05
C ALA A 16 5.72 25.06 -10.54
N PRO A 17 6.10 23.85 -10.11
CA PRO A 17 5.12 22.82 -9.86
C PRO A 17 4.55 23.11 -8.47
N THR A 18 3.45 23.86 -8.47
CA THR A 18 2.39 23.75 -7.46
C THR A 18 2.32 22.30 -7.01
N GLY A 19 2.59 22.05 -5.73
CA GLY A 19 2.47 20.73 -5.11
C GLY A 19 1.05 20.22 -5.32
N ARG A 20 0.85 19.57 -6.46
CA ARG A 20 -0.43 19.07 -6.94
C ARG A 20 -0.77 17.91 -6.03
N LEU A 21 -1.72 18.17 -5.13
CA LEU A 21 -2.69 17.21 -4.62
C LEU A 21 -2.06 15.87 -4.23
N GLY A 22 -1.66 15.74 -2.96
CA GLY A 22 -1.60 14.45 -2.29
C GLY A 22 -2.98 13.81 -2.32
N ARG A 23 -3.33 13.19 -3.46
CA ARG A 23 -4.50 12.36 -3.67
C ARG A 23 -3.98 10.97 -3.98
N GLY A 24 -4.26 10.03 -3.08
CA GLY A 24 -4.03 8.61 -3.32
C GLY A 24 -2.81 8.04 -2.62
N ILE A 25 -2.76 8.15 -1.30
CA ILE A 25 -2.29 7.00 -0.51
C ILE A 25 -3.31 6.80 0.59
N ASP A 26 -4.41 6.18 0.20
CA ASP A 26 -5.23 5.42 1.12
C ASP A 26 -4.26 4.69 2.05
N SER A 27 -4.44 4.92 3.35
CA SER A 27 -3.45 4.56 4.37
C SER A 27 -3.01 3.12 4.17
N VAL A 28 -1.75 2.86 3.75
CA VAL A 28 -1.23 1.49 3.67
C VAL A 28 -1.08 0.97 5.08
N LYS A 29 -2.19 0.44 5.57
CA LYS A 29 -2.41 -0.23 6.83
C LYS A 29 -2.98 -1.57 6.37
N GLY A 30 -2.18 -2.62 6.38
CA GLY A 30 -2.67 -3.98 6.06
C GLY A 30 -2.29 -4.58 4.71
N ASP A 31 -1.23 -4.13 4.03
CA ASP A 31 -0.64 -4.96 2.95
C ASP A 31 -0.17 -6.28 3.59
N ARG A 32 -0.81 -7.38 3.21
CA ARG A 32 -0.57 -8.71 3.77
C ARG A 32 -0.20 -9.67 2.66
N VAL A 33 0.82 -10.47 2.93
CA VAL A 33 1.14 -11.65 2.13
C VAL A 33 0.99 -12.87 3.00
N GLU A 34 0.16 -13.81 2.53
CA GLU A 34 0.05 -15.15 3.07
C GLU A 34 0.99 -16.07 2.27
N ILE A 35 1.80 -16.85 2.99
CA ILE A 35 2.77 -17.78 2.42
C ILE A 35 2.38 -19.17 2.86
N VAL A 36 2.01 -20.02 1.91
CA VAL A 36 1.76 -21.44 2.17
C VAL A 36 3.00 -22.22 1.78
N VAL A 37 3.53 -23.03 2.70
CA VAL A 37 4.70 -23.87 2.45
C VAL A 37 4.40 -25.33 2.75
N ASP A 38 5.05 -26.21 1.99
CA ASP A 38 5.20 -27.62 2.30
C ASP A 38 6.21 -27.80 3.42
N ALA A 39 5.78 -28.40 4.53
CA ALA A 39 6.62 -28.73 5.69
C ALA A 39 7.01 -30.23 5.73
N GLY A 40 6.70 -30.99 4.67
CA GLY A 40 7.04 -32.41 4.50
C GLY A 40 5.84 -33.33 4.65
N ASP A 41 5.20 -33.31 5.82
CA ASP A 41 4.01 -34.10 6.15
C ASP A 41 2.73 -33.27 6.19
N THR A 42 2.88 -31.93 6.23
CA THR A 42 1.79 -30.98 6.36
C THR A 42 2.08 -29.69 5.60
N THR A 43 1.05 -28.87 5.43
CA THR A 43 1.19 -27.48 4.97
C THR A 43 1.28 -26.54 6.16
N ARG A 44 2.13 -25.51 6.06
CA ARG A 44 2.18 -24.41 7.02
C ARG A 44 1.87 -23.10 6.33
N THR A 45 1.00 -22.32 6.97
CA THR A 45 0.67 -20.98 6.53
C THR A 45 1.38 -19.96 7.41
N TYR A 46 2.06 -19.01 6.77
CA TYR A 46 2.72 -17.88 7.41
C TYR A 46 2.13 -16.58 6.88
N GLU A 47 2.23 -15.52 7.67
CA GLU A 47 1.70 -14.22 7.31
C GLU A 47 2.76 -13.14 7.55
N VAL A 48 2.94 -12.27 6.56
CA VAL A 48 3.71 -11.04 6.71
C VAL A 48 2.78 -9.87 6.46
N VAL A 49 2.64 -9.01 7.47
CA VAL A 49 1.76 -7.83 7.44
C VAL A 49 2.58 -6.56 7.59
N ALA A 50 2.28 -5.55 6.78
CA ALA A 50 2.72 -4.19 7.02
C ALA A 50 2.08 -3.65 8.30
N SER A 51 2.83 -3.75 9.41
CA SER A 51 2.32 -3.52 10.77
C SER A 51 2.02 -2.05 11.10
N ARG A 52 2.51 -1.10 10.31
CA ARG A 52 2.41 0.34 10.57
C ARG A 52 2.03 1.10 9.31
N ALA A 53 1.33 2.21 9.50
CA ALA A 53 0.95 3.11 8.44
C ALA A 53 2.17 3.57 7.64
N GLY A 54 2.03 3.61 6.31
CA GLY A 54 3.13 4.01 5.42
C GLY A 54 4.18 2.93 5.20
N ARG A 55 3.90 1.68 5.55
CA ARG A 55 4.71 0.51 5.18
C ARG A 55 3.94 -0.38 4.23
N ARG A 56 4.67 -1.16 3.44
CA ARG A 56 4.13 -2.16 2.51
C ARG A 56 4.87 -3.48 2.68
N VAL A 57 4.29 -4.55 2.15
CA VAL A 57 4.97 -5.84 2.02
C VAL A 57 5.46 -5.99 0.58
N GLU A 58 6.71 -6.39 0.41
CA GLU A 58 7.31 -6.70 -0.89
C GLU A 58 7.77 -8.15 -0.92
N THR A 59 7.56 -8.81 -2.06
CA THR A 59 8.05 -10.16 -2.33
C THR A 59 9.12 -10.16 -3.41
N ALA A 60 10.22 -10.86 -3.17
CA ALA A 60 11.28 -11.07 -4.14
C ALA A 60 11.72 -12.54 -4.14
N VAL A 61 11.90 -13.13 -5.32
CA VAL A 61 12.44 -14.48 -5.47
C VAL A 61 13.84 -14.41 -6.06
N ARG A 62 14.87 -14.80 -5.30
CA ARG A 62 16.27 -14.70 -5.72
C ARG A 62 17.05 -15.91 -5.18
N ARG A 63 17.91 -16.50 -6.02
CA ARG A 63 18.83 -17.59 -5.62
C ARG A 63 18.14 -18.76 -4.87
N GLY A 64 16.95 -19.15 -5.32
CA GLY A 64 16.21 -20.27 -4.70
C GLY A 64 15.53 -19.94 -3.36
N VAL A 65 15.46 -18.66 -2.97
CA VAL A 65 14.78 -18.19 -1.77
C VAL A 65 13.72 -17.16 -2.15
N VAL A 66 12.54 -17.28 -1.53
CA VAL A 66 11.50 -16.26 -1.51
C VAL A 66 11.73 -15.38 -0.28
N GLU A 67 11.99 -14.10 -0.51
CA GLU A 67 12.08 -13.08 0.52
C GLU A 67 10.76 -12.31 0.56
N VAL A 68 10.17 -12.21 1.75
CA VAL A 68 8.97 -11.41 2.00
C VAL A 68 9.33 -10.36 3.04
N SER A 69 9.35 -9.09 2.63
CA SER A 69 9.87 -8.00 3.45
C SER A 69 8.81 -6.95 3.73
N GLU A 70 8.68 -6.56 4.99
CA GLU A 70 8.02 -5.30 5.32
C GLU A 70 9.00 -4.17 5.06
N VAL A 71 8.62 -3.22 4.22
CA VAL A 71 9.44 -2.05 3.88
C VAL A 71 8.72 -0.75 4.23
N THR A 72 9.50 0.29 4.52
CA THR A 72 8.98 1.65 4.63
C THR A 72 8.53 2.18 3.27
N ARG A 73 7.79 3.29 3.25
CA ARG A 73 7.44 3.99 2.00
C ARG A 73 8.63 4.34 1.12
N SER A 74 9.80 4.60 1.72
CA SER A 74 11.05 4.88 1.00
C SER A 74 11.79 3.63 0.52
N GLY A 75 11.24 2.42 0.74
CA GLY A 75 11.84 1.15 0.35
C GLY A 75 12.87 0.59 1.35
N THR A 76 12.98 1.19 2.55
CA THR A 76 13.90 0.67 3.57
C THR A 76 13.31 -0.58 4.23
N VAL A 77 14.05 -1.69 4.21
CA VAL A 77 13.61 -2.95 4.83
C VAL A 77 13.54 -2.80 6.35
N VAL A 78 12.41 -3.21 6.92
CA VAL A 78 12.16 -3.23 8.36
C VAL A 78 12.41 -4.64 8.92
N ARG A 79 11.84 -5.65 8.26
CA ARG A 79 12.01 -7.07 8.59
C ARG A 79 11.79 -7.91 7.35
N THR A 80 12.43 -9.07 7.33
CA THR A 80 12.35 -10.01 6.20
C THR A 80 12.10 -11.42 6.73
N ALA A 81 11.11 -12.09 6.16
CA ALA A 81 10.95 -13.53 6.23
C ALA A 81 11.56 -14.18 4.98
N ARG A 82 12.15 -15.36 5.14
CA ARG A 82 12.78 -16.12 4.05
C ARG A 82 12.24 -17.53 4.01
N PHE A 83 11.87 -17.96 2.80
CA PHE A 83 11.34 -19.30 2.55
C PHE A 83 12.11 -19.92 1.40
N MET A 84 12.43 -21.22 1.51
CA MET A 84 13.04 -21.96 0.41
C MET A 84 12.03 -22.06 -0.74
N ALA A 85 12.38 -21.56 -1.92
CA ALA A 85 11.43 -21.42 -3.03
C ALA A 85 10.82 -22.77 -3.47
N ASN A 86 11.59 -23.86 -3.36
CA ASN A 86 11.11 -25.20 -3.68
C ASN A 86 10.07 -25.75 -2.69
N ARG A 87 9.87 -25.10 -1.54
CA ARG A 87 8.86 -25.47 -0.53
C ARG A 87 7.66 -24.54 -0.52
N VAL A 88 7.71 -23.40 -1.22
CA VAL A 88 6.57 -22.47 -1.26
C VAL A 88 5.54 -23.00 -2.25
N LEU A 89 4.34 -23.26 -1.74
CA LEU A 89 3.19 -23.73 -2.51
C LEU A 89 2.38 -22.57 -3.07
N ALA A 90 2.24 -21.49 -2.29
CA ALA A 90 1.52 -20.29 -2.71
C ALA A 90 2.05 -19.02 -2.04
N LEU A 91 1.98 -17.91 -2.78
CA LEU A 91 2.12 -16.55 -2.29
C LEU A 91 0.84 -15.81 -2.64
N VAL A 92 0.08 -15.41 -1.63
CA VAL A 92 -1.21 -14.74 -1.82
C VAL A 92 -1.12 -13.33 -1.28
N GLU A 93 -1.12 -12.36 -2.18
CA GLU A 93 -1.25 -10.95 -1.84
C GLU A 93 -2.71 -10.63 -1.51
N GLN A 94 -2.95 -10.14 -0.31
CA GLN A 94 -4.28 -9.78 0.17
C GLN A 94 -4.37 -8.25 0.20
N PRO A 95 -5.19 -7.64 -0.69
CA PRO A 95 -5.39 -6.19 -0.66
C PRO A 95 -6.11 -5.80 0.63
N VAL A 96 -5.80 -4.62 1.15
CA VAL A 96 -6.51 -4.06 2.30
C VAL A 96 -8.00 -3.99 1.96
N PRO A 97 -8.90 -4.62 2.74
CA PRO A 97 -10.33 -4.44 2.56
C PRO A 97 -10.61 -2.94 2.62
N ARG A 98 -11.05 -2.36 1.51
CA ARG A 98 -11.53 -0.99 1.54
C ARG A 98 -12.75 -1.02 2.44
N GLU A 99 -12.81 -0.12 3.42
CA GLU A 99 -14.08 0.16 4.07
C GLU A 99 -14.91 0.93 3.04
N ASP A 100 -15.41 0.20 2.05
CA ASP A 100 -16.48 0.66 1.19
C ASP A 100 -17.62 0.92 2.16
N GLY A 101 -17.91 2.20 2.40
CA GLY A 101 -18.88 2.65 3.38
C GLY A 101 -20.18 1.88 3.18
N SER A 102 -20.37 0.85 3.99
CA SER A 102 -21.50 -0.04 3.89
C SER A 102 -22.74 0.80 4.10
N GLU A 103 -23.53 0.82 3.03
CA GLU A 103 -24.78 1.52 2.84
C GLU A 103 -25.64 1.45 4.11
N LYS A 104 -25.65 2.54 4.89
CA LYS A 104 -26.83 2.88 5.70
C LYS A 104 -27.89 3.50 4.79
N ALA A 105 -28.32 2.75 3.79
CA ALA A 105 -29.50 3.04 3.01
C ALA A 105 -30.50 1.90 3.25
N GLY A 106 -31.48 2.12 4.12
CA GLY A 106 -32.61 1.20 4.25
C GLY A 106 -33.09 0.91 5.66
N GLN A 107 -33.33 1.93 6.48
CA GLN A 107 -34.30 1.82 7.58
C GLN A 107 -34.71 3.22 8.10
N SER A 108 -35.35 3.98 7.22
CA SER A 108 -36.31 5.01 7.64
C SER A 108 -37.49 5.03 6.68
N GLY A 109 -38.04 3.83 6.43
CA GLY A 109 -39.42 3.69 5.99
C GLY A 109 -40.31 4.25 7.09
N ARG A 110 -40.61 5.55 7.02
CA ARG A 110 -41.70 6.16 7.78
C ARG A 110 -42.97 5.39 7.45
N PRO A 111 -43.71 4.81 8.41
CA PRO A 111 -44.99 4.22 8.09
C PRO A 111 -45.89 5.34 7.57
N LEU A 112 -46.50 5.07 6.42
CA LEU A 112 -47.55 5.86 5.79
C LEU A 112 -48.59 6.21 6.86
N ARG A 113 -48.77 7.50 7.15
CA ARG A 113 -49.91 7.95 7.96
C ARG A 113 -51.17 7.65 7.16
N GLU A 114 -51.96 6.68 7.61
CA GLU A 114 -53.33 6.52 7.15
C GLU A 114 -54.15 7.72 7.66
N HIS A 115 -54.75 8.45 6.73
CA HIS A 115 -55.73 9.48 7.03
C HIS A 115 -57.09 8.78 7.20
N PRO A 116 -57.78 8.87 8.34
CA PRO A 116 -59.19 8.51 8.38
C PRO A 116 -59.98 9.58 7.63
N GLU A 117 -60.60 9.19 6.52
CA GLU A 117 -61.65 9.96 5.86
C GLU A 117 -62.78 10.24 6.87
N THR A 118 -63.27 11.47 6.92
CA THR A 118 -64.51 11.86 7.61
C THR A 118 -65.49 12.34 6.57
#